data_AF-A0A060UJK8-F1
#
_entry.id   AF-A0A060UJK8-F1
#
_cell.length_a   1.000
_cell.length_b   1.000
_cell.length_c   1.000
_cell.angle_alpha   90.00
_cell.angle_beta   90.00
_cell.angle_gamma   90.00
#
_symmetry.space_group_name_H-M   'P 1'
#
loop_
_entity.id
_entity.type
_entity.pdbx_description
1 polymer ?
#
loop_
_entity_poly.entity_id
_entity_poly.type
_entity_poly.pdbx_seq_one_letter_code
_entity_poly.pdbx_strand_id
1 'polypeptide(L)'
;MVKKLALPIALFTLAGCSPIDQGPQGGHDVSWYLHHQNKMSQEVAWCKDNASRSDLDSCKNANKAEGEALSYNANKTIKSLGKKLS
;
A
#
# COMPACT_ATOMS: atom_id res chain seq x y z
N MET A 1 50.16 29.32 4.17
CA MET A 1 48.96 29.74 3.42
C MET A 1 47.85 28.74 3.71
N VAL A 2 46.94 29.08 4.62
CA VAL A 2 45.82 28.20 5.02
C VAL A 2 44.70 28.31 3.99
N LYS A 3 44.54 27.25 3.19
CA LYS A 3 43.54 27.15 2.12
C LYS A 3 42.18 26.93 2.77
N LYS A 4 41.44 28.02 2.99
CA LYS A 4 40.04 28.00 3.45
C LYS A 4 39.19 27.33 2.37
N LEU A 5 38.86 26.04 2.55
CA LEU A 5 37.82 25.40 1.77
C LEU A 5 36.48 25.91 2.30
N ALA A 6 35.85 26.78 1.53
CA ALA A 6 34.46 27.17 1.70
C ALA A 6 33.62 26.52 0.60
N LEU A 7 32.36 26.24 0.97
CA LEU A 7 31.17 25.88 0.17
C LEU A 7 30.94 24.39 -0.17
N PRO A 8 29.66 23.97 -0.30
CA PRO A 8 28.40 24.58 0.16
C PRO A 8 27.53 23.63 0.99
N ILE A 9 26.67 24.22 1.82
CA ILE A 9 25.55 23.54 2.46
C ILE A 9 24.55 23.20 1.34
N ALA A 10 24.56 21.95 0.89
CA ALA A 10 23.49 21.38 0.10
C ALA A 10 22.35 20.99 1.05
N LEU A 11 21.56 21.99 1.44
CA LEU A 11 20.25 21.78 2.04
C LEU A 11 19.36 21.14 0.97
N PHE A 12 19.29 19.81 0.98
CA PHE A 12 18.16 19.10 0.37
C PHE A 12 16.92 19.43 1.20
N THR A 13 16.27 20.55 0.91
CA THR A 13 14.88 20.73 1.30
C THR A 13 14.07 19.77 0.44
N LEU A 14 13.76 18.58 0.97
CA LEU A 14 12.67 17.75 0.45
C LEU A 14 11.36 18.52 0.67
N ALA A 15 11.08 19.49 -0.19
CA ALA A 15 9.72 19.95 -0.41
C ALA A 15 9.03 18.85 -1.23
N GLY A 16 8.34 17.95 -0.55
CA GLY A 16 7.67 16.84 -1.19
C GLY A 16 6.64 16.19 -0.29
N CYS A 17 5.40 16.66 -0.43
CA CYS A 17 4.14 16.02 -0.02
C CYS A 17 3.79 16.10 1.46
N SER A 18 2.76 16.87 1.77
CA SER A 18 1.91 16.61 2.94
C SER A 18 1.57 15.12 2.95
N PRO A 19 1.83 14.36 4.02
CA PRO A 19 1.36 12.99 4.10
C PRO A 19 -0.14 13.10 4.26
N ILE A 20 -0.89 13.03 3.16
CA ILE A 20 -2.27 12.61 3.23
C ILE A 20 -2.18 11.25 3.91
N ASP A 21 -2.72 11.15 5.13
CA ASP A 21 -2.71 9.91 5.90
C ASP A 21 -3.49 8.88 5.09
N GLN A 22 -2.77 7.94 4.48
CA GLN A 22 -3.30 6.85 3.67
C GLN A 22 -3.73 5.68 4.55
N GLY A 23 -3.89 5.86 5.87
CA GLY A 23 -4.37 4.82 6.76
C GLY A 23 -3.27 3.90 7.31
N PRO A 24 -3.65 3.01 8.23
CA PRO A 24 -2.72 2.20 9.01
C PRO A 24 -1.89 1.23 8.16
N GLN A 25 -2.38 0.86 6.97
CA GLN A 25 -1.72 0.02 5.99
C GLN A 25 -1.66 0.72 4.63
N GLY A 26 -1.56 2.06 4.62
CA GLY A 26 -1.55 2.87 3.41
C GLY A 26 -0.34 2.67 2.49
N GLY A 27 -0.45 3.14 1.26
CA GLY A 27 0.66 3.14 0.28
C GLY A 27 0.87 1.81 -0.45
N HIS A 28 -0.06 0.88 -0.34
CA HIS A 28 0.01 -0.43 -1.00
C HIS A 28 -0.96 -0.54 -2.18
N ASP A 29 -0.55 -1.32 -3.19
CA ASP A 29 -1.39 -1.66 -4.33
C ASP A 29 -2.35 -2.83 -4.02
N VAL A 30 -3.28 -3.08 -4.94
CA VAL A 30 -4.27 -4.16 -4.85
C VAL A 30 -3.62 -5.53 -4.66
N SER A 31 -2.53 -5.81 -5.39
CA SER A 31 -1.87 -7.12 -5.34
C SER A 31 -1.24 -7.37 -3.97
N TRP A 32 -0.63 -6.35 -3.37
CA TRP A 32 -0.09 -6.44 -2.03
C TRP A 32 -1.19 -6.78 -1.03
N TYR A 33 -2.35 -6.12 -1.09
CA TYR A 33 -3.49 -6.41 -0.22
C TYR A 33 -4.04 -7.84 -0.42
N LEU A 34 -4.13 -8.33 -1.66
CA LEU A 34 -4.54 -9.71 -1.94
C LEU A 34 -3.58 -10.74 -1.33
N HIS A 35 -2.29 -10.44 -1.29
CA HIS A 35 -1.27 -11.26 -0.62
C HIS A 35 -1.30 -11.10 0.92
N HIS A 36 -1.78 -9.98 1.44
CA HIS A 36 -1.81 -9.63 2.86
C HIS A 36 -3.24 -9.37 3.35
N GLN A 37 -4.15 -10.33 3.15
CA GLN A 37 -5.59 -10.15 3.40
C GLN A 37 -5.94 -9.69 4.83
N ASN A 38 -5.16 -10.07 5.85
CA ASN A 38 -5.37 -9.54 7.21
C ASN A 38 -5.13 -8.02 7.31
N LYS A 39 -4.18 -7.50 6.55
CA LYS A 39 -3.87 -6.06 6.47
C LYS A 39 -4.86 -5.33 5.60
N MET A 40 -5.31 -5.96 4.51
CA MET A 40 -6.43 -5.49 3.70
C MET A 40 -7.68 -5.28 4.56
N SER A 41 -8.08 -6.26 5.37
CA SER A 41 -9.26 -6.14 6.24
C SER A 41 -9.13 -5.00 7.26
N GLN A 42 -7.93 -4.78 7.82
CA GLN A 42 -7.66 -3.66 8.72
C GLN A 42 -7.81 -2.31 8.02
N GLU A 43 -7.27 -2.19 6.81
CA GLU A 43 -7.37 -0.97 6.01
C GLU A 43 -8.82 -0.69 5.61
N VAL A 44 -9.53 -1.69 5.11
CA VAL A 44 -10.94 -1.57 4.71
C VAL A 44 -11.81 -1.15 5.90
N ALA A 45 -11.59 -1.72 7.09
CA ALA A 45 -12.30 -1.30 8.30
C ALA A 45 -12.04 0.18 8.60
N TRP A 46 -10.77 0.60 8.61
CA TRP A 46 -10.40 2.00 8.82
C TRP A 46 -11.00 2.94 7.75
N CYS A 47 -11.08 2.51 6.49
CA CYS A 47 -11.72 3.27 5.42
C CYS A 47 -13.23 3.44 5.62
N LYS A 48 -13.91 2.44 6.18
CA LYS A 48 -15.37 2.45 6.42
C LYS A 48 -15.75 3.38 7.57
N ASP A 49 -14.85 3.64 8.51
CA ASP A 49 -15.11 4.50 9.68
C ASP A 49 -15.34 5.99 9.32
N ASN A 50 -14.92 6.44 8.13
CA ASN A 50 -15.16 7.80 7.67
C ASN A 50 -15.31 7.87 6.15
N ALA A 51 -16.47 8.32 5.67
CA ALA A 51 -16.78 8.44 4.25
C ALA A 51 -15.79 9.33 3.47
N SER A 52 -15.17 10.33 4.11
CA SER A 52 -14.17 11.18 3.46
C SER A 52 -12.88 10.44 3.10
N ARG A 53 -12.65 9.24 3.66
CA ARG A 53 -11.50 8.39 3.34
C ARG A 53 -11.68 7.60 2.05
N SER A 54 -12.90 7.53 1.50
CA SER A 54 -13.17 6.78 0.25
C SER A 54 -12.37 7.27 -0.96
N ASP A 55 -11.96 8.54 -0.95
CA ASP A 55 -11.13 9.12 -2.02
C ASP A 55 -9.63 8.81 -1.89
N LEU A 56 -9.19 8.28 -0.75
CA LEU A 56 -7.81 7.87 -0.52
C LEU A 56 -7.44 6.68 -1.41
N ASP A 57 -6.22 6.71 -1.96
CA ASP A 57 -5.74 5.65 -2.85
C ASP A 57 -5.65 4.30 -2.13
N SER A 58 -5.25 4.29 -0.86
CA SER A 58 -5.24 3.08 -0.03
C SER A 58 -6.63 2.48 0.10
N CYS A 59 -7.65 3.30 0.35
CA CYS A 59 -9.03 2.86 0.45
C CYS A 59 -9.57 2.32 -0.88
N LYS A 60 -9.25 2.97 -2.00
CA LYS A 60 -9.61 2.46 -3.34
C LYS A 60 -8.96 1.10 -3.61
N ASN A 61 -7.67 0.95 -3.30
CA ASN A 61 -6.92 -0.28 -3.50
C ASN A 61 -7.38 -1.41 -2.58
N ALA A 62 -7.58 -1.13 -1.29
CA ALA A 62 -7.99 -2.10 -0.29
C ALA A 62 -9.42 -2.60 -0.55
N ASN A 63 -10.37 -1.71 -0.91
CA ASN A 63 -11.73 -2.11 -1.27
C ASN A 63 -11.77 -2.92 -2.58
N LYS A 64 -10.96 -2.54 -3.57
CA LYS A 64 -10.83 -3.34 -4.80
C LYS A 64 -10.27 -4.73 -4.50
N ALA A 65 -9.25 -4.82 -3.65
CA ALA A 65 -8.70 -6.10 -3.20
C ALA A 65 -9.73 -6.93 -2.42
N GLU A 66 -10.56 -6.32 -1.57
CA GLU A 66 -11.66 -7.00 -0.86
C GLU A 66 -12.62 -7.67 -1.86
N GLY A 67 -13.00 -6.96 -2.93
CA GLY A 67 -13.85 -7.50 -4.00
C GLY A 67 -13.19 -8.63 -4.82
N GLU A 68 -11.86 -8.62 -4.97
CA GLU A 68 -11.11 -9.62 -5.75
C GLU A 68 -10.64 -10.82 -4.90
N ALA A 69 -10.71 -10.74 -3.56
CA ALA A 69 -10.11 -11.70 -2.63
C ALA A 69 -10.59 -13.14 -2.84
N LEU A 70 -11.89 -13.35 -3.08
CA LEU A 70 -12.46 -14.68 -3.29
C LEU A 70 -11.88 -15.35 -4.54
N SER A 71 -11.91 -14.65 -5.68
CA SER A 71 -11.37 -15.15 -6.94
C SER A 71 -9.85 -15.37 -6.87
N TYR A 72 -9.12 -14.47 -6.21
CA TYR A 72 -7.69 -14.62 -5.95
C TYR A 72 -7.39 -15.90 -5.16
N ASN A 73 -8.13 -16.15 -4.07
CA ASN A 73 -7.98 -17.34 -3.24
C ASN A 73 -8.33 -18.64 -3.97
N ALA A 74 -9.41 -18.64 -4.77
CA ALA A 74 -9.79 -19.78 -5.59
C ALA A 74 -8.69 -20.14 -6.61
N ASN A 75 -8.18 -19.14 -7.33
CA ASN A 75 -7.09 -19.33 -8.29
C ASN A 75 -5.80 -19.83 -7.63
N LYS A 76 -5.46 -19.30 -6.45
CA LYS A 76 -4.30 -19.75 -5.66
C LYS A 76 -4.42 -21.23 -5.28
N THR A 77 -5.61 -21.66 -4.86
CA THR A 77 -5.91 -23.06 -4.53
C THR A 77 -5.80 -23.96 -5.75
N ILE A 78 -6.42 -23.61 -6.87
CA ILE A 78 -6.37 -24.39 -8.12
C ILE A 78 -4.93 -24.55 -8.59
N LYS A 79 -4.13 -23.48 -8.60
CA LYS A 79 -2.71 -23.53 -8.97
C LYS A 79 -1.90 -24.45 -8.04
N SER A 80 -2.19 -24.42 -6.74
CA SER A 80 -1.53 -25.31 -5.77
C SER A 80 -1.85 -26.78 -6.04
N LEU A 81 -3.11 -27.09 -6.32
CA LEU A 81 -3.54 -28.45 -6.65
C LEU A 81 -2.92 -28.94 -7.95
N GLY A 82 -2.92 -28.13 -9.01
CA GLY A 82 -2.29 -28.48 -10.29
C GLY A 82 -0.80 -28.81 -10.14
N LYS A 83 -0.07 -28.01 -9.34
CA LYS A 83 1.35 -28.30 -9.03
C LYS A 83 1.55 -29.59 -8.25
N LYS A 84 0.59 -30.01 -7.42
CA LYS A 84 0.68 -31.22 -6.61
C LYS A 84 0.36 -32.50 -7.40
N LEU A 85 -0.36 -32.34 -8.51
CA LEU A 85 -0.81 -33.43 -9.40
C LEU A 85 0.10 -33.61 -10.63
N SER A 86 1.06 -32.71 -10.83
CA SER A 86 2.11 -32.80 -11.87
C SER A 86 3.34 -33.50 -11.32
#